data_AF-X1RLD4-F1
#
_entry.id   AF-X1RLD4-F1
#
_cell.length_a   1.000
_cell.length_b   1.000
_cell.length_c   1.000
_cell.angle_alpha   90.00
_cell.angle_beta   90.00
_cell.angle_gamma   90.00
#
_symmetry.space_group_name_H-M   'P 1'
#
loop_
_entity.id
_entity.type
_entity.pdbx_description
1 polymer ?
#
loop_
_entity_poly.entity_id
_entity_poly.type
_entity_poly.pdbx_seq_one_letter_code
_entity_poly.pdbx_strand_id
1 'polypeptide(L)' 'MAAVTWETSKEYMYKVKVQSVLRIGESITERFVNIMSDVPMTPAMIETEVKERWGEWEKYTAEEITGLQVWSAVRKVME' A
#
# COMPACT_ATOMS: atom_id res chain seq x y z
N MET A 1 6.87 20.83 -35.85
CA MET A 1 7.51 19.78 -35.03
C MET A 1 6.61 19.52 -33.84
N ALA A 2 6.06 18.32 -33.70
CA ALA A 2 5.24 17.97 -32.55
C ALA A 2 6.18 17.67 -31.38
N ALA A 3 6.08 18.47 -30.31
CA ALA A 3 6.81 18.21 -29.08
C ALA A 3 6.16 17.00 -28.39
N VAL A 4 6.71 15.81 -28.64
CA VAL A 4 6.34 14.62 -27.87
C VAL A 4 7.09 14.72 -26.54
N THR A 5 6.42 15.21 -25.51
CA THR A 5 6.90 15.11 -24.13
C THR A 5 6.81 13.65 -23.71
N TRP A 6 7.92 12.93 -23.78
CA TRP A 6 8.05 11.63 -23.13
C TRP A 6 8.05 11.86 -21.61
N GLU A 7 6.86 11.96 -21.00
CA GLU A 7 6.78 11.86 -19.55
C GLU A 7 7.13 10.41 -19.19
N THR A 8 8.39 10.19 -18.79
CA THR A 8 8.88 8.91 -18.30
C THR A 8 7.95 8.44 -17.17
N SER A 9 7.27 7.30 -17.36
CA SER A 9 6.38 6.76 -16.32
C SER A 9 7.20 6.47 -15.07
N LYS A 10 6.90 7.16 -13.96
CA LYS A 10 7.56 6.96 -12.67
C LYS A 10 6.67 6.06 -11.83
N GLU A 11 7.10 4.83 -11.61
CA GLU A 11 6.38 3.91 -10.74
C GLU A 11 6.96 3.99 -9.32
N TYR A 12 6.10 4.01 -8.31
CA TYR A 12 6.46 4.00 -6.89
C TYR A 12 5.90 2.73 -6.27
N MET A 13 6.75 2.01 -5.54
CA MET A 13 6.38 0.83 -4.76
C MET A 13 6.56 1.13 -3.28
N TYR A 14 5.49 0.96 -2.51
CA TYR A 14 5.49 1.12 -1.06
C TYR A 14 5.28 -0.23 -0.40
N LYS A 15 6.15 -0.57 0.56
CA LYS A 15 5.95 -1.74 1.42
C LYS A 15 5.39 -1.28 2.76
N VAL A 16 4.23 -1.82 3.13
CA VAL A 16 3.50 -1.44 4.35
C VAL A 16 3.35 -2.66 5.24
N LYS A 17 3.73 -2.51 6.51
CA LYS A 17 3.44 -3.49 7.55
C LYS A 17 2.03 -3.23 8.05
N VAL A 18 1.18 -4.24 7.96
CA VAL A 18 -0.19 -4.23 8.49
C VAL A 18 -0.25 -5.18 9.66
N GLN A 19 -0.76 -4.68 10.78
CA GLN A 19 -1.11 -5.48 11.94
C GLN A 19 -2.63 -5.62 11.97
N SER A 20 -3.09 -6.86 11.99
CA SER A 20 -4.51 -7.19 11.97
C SER A 20 -4.84 -8.27 12.98
N VAL A 21 -6.09 -8.30 13.42
CA VAL A 21 -6.59 -9.30 14.36
C VAL A 21 -7.94 -9.83 13.88
N LEU A 22 -8.13 -11.14 14.02
CA LEU A 22 -9.40 -11.81 13.68
C LEU A 22 -10.51 -11.46 14.67
N ARG A 23 -10.19 -11.40 15.96
CA ARG A 23 -11.10 -11.00 17.05
C ARG A 23 -10.34 -10.31 18.16
N ILE A 24 -10.99 -9.35 18.81
CA ILE A 24 -10.44 -8.67 19.98
C ILE A 24 -10.08 -9.71 21.06
N GLY A 25 -8.80 -9.83 21.38
CA GLY A 25 -8.26 -10.79 22.34
C GLY A 25 -7.49 -11.97 21.74
N GLU A 26 -7.50 -12.14 20.41
CA GLU A 26 -6.64 -13.11 19.72
C GLU A 26 -5.24 -12.52 19.41
N SER A 27 -4.31 -13.39 19.01
CA SER A 27 -2.95 -12.99 18.65
C SER A 27 -2.95 -12.04 17.44
N ILE A 28 -2.17 -10.97 17.53
CA ILE A 28 -1.96 -10.02 16.43
C ILE A 28 -1.21 -10.73 15.29
N THR A 29 -1.77 -10.64 14.09
CA THR A 29 -1.15 -11.10 12.86
C THR A 29 -0.41 -9.93 12.21
N GLU A 30 0.82 -10.15 11.80
CA GLU A 30 1.60 -9.16 11.07
C GLU A 30 1.81 -9.59 9.63
N ARG A 31 1.53 -8.70 8.67
CA ARG A 31 1.73 -8.96 7.25
C ARG A 31 2.34 -7.75 6.55
N PHE A 32 2.99 -8.00 5.40
CA PHE A 32 3.50 -6.94 4.54
C PHE A 32 2.70 -6.91 3.24
N VAL A 33 2.22 -5.73 2.87
CA VAL A 33 1.53 -5.48 1.61
C VAL A 33 2.33 -4.51 0.76
N ASN A 34 2.24 -4.69 -0.56
CA ASN A 34 2.90 -3.81 -1.53
C ASN A 34 1.84 -2.95 -2.22
N ILE A 35 2.07 -1.64 -2.26
CA ILE A 35 1.23 -0.69 -2.99
C ILE A 35 2.04 -0.13 -4.16
N MET A 36 1.47 -0.22 -5.36
CA MET A 36 2.01 0.38 -6.57
C MET A 36 1.25 1.67 -6.87
N SER A 37 1.97 2.75 -7.19
CA SER A 37 1.40 4.03 -7.59
C SER A 37 2.27 4.73 -8.62
N ASP A 38 1.65 5.41 -9.59
CA ASP A 38 2.37 6.22 -10.59
C ASP A 38 2.72 7.62 -10.07
N VAL A 39 2.27 7.95 -8.85
CA VAL A 39 2.53 9.23 -8.19
C VAL A 39 3.18 9.00 -6.82
N PRO A 40 4.02 9.94 -6.35
CA PRO A 40 4.51 9.89 -4.99
C PRO A 40 3.33 10.05 -4.02
N MET A 41 3.14 9.08 -3.14
CA MET A 41 2.09 9.07 -2.12
C MET A 41 2.67 9.48 -0.77
N THR A 42 1.88 10.22 0.01
CA THR A 42 2.20 10.51 1.41
C THR A 42 1.85 9.31 2.30
N PRO A 43 2.42 9.20 3.51
CA PRO A 43 2.06 8.13 4.45
C PRO A 43 0.55 8.02 4.70
N ALA A 44 -0.15 9.16 4.83
CA ALA A 44 -1.60 9.18 5.01
C ALA A 44 -2.37 8.64 3.79
N MET A 45 -1.89 8.93 2.57
CA MET A 45 -2.49 8.37 1.35
C MET A 45 -2.29 6.86 1.27
N ILE A 46 -1.11 6.38 1.63
CA ILE A 46 -0.78 4.95 1.68
C ILE A 46 -1.69 4.23 2.68
N GLU A 47 -1.90 4.81 3.88
CA GLU A 47 -2.79 4.24 4.88
C GLU A 47 -4.24 4.15 4.40
N THR A 48 -4.74 5.19 3.73
CA THR A 48 -6.09 5.18 3.14
C THR A 48 -6.20 4.10 2.06
N GLU A 49 -5.21 4.01 1.15
CA GLU A 49 -5.17 3.00 0.11
C GLU A 49 -5.19 1.57 0.68
N VAL A 50 -4.44 1.32 1.76
CA VAL A 50 -4.47 0.02 2.45
C VAL A 50 -5.87 -0.26 3.00
N LYS A 51 -6.50 0.71 3.66
CA LYS A 51 -7.85 0.52 4.25
C LYS A 51 -8.90 0.24 3.18
N GLU A 52 -8.84 0.93 2.04
CA GLU A 52 -9.77 0.74 0.93
C GLU A 52 -9.61 -0.65 0.30
N ARG A 53 -8.37 -1.08 0.04
CA ARG A 53 -8.07 -2.39 -0.55
C ARG A 53 -8.19 -3.55 0.44
N TRP A 54 -8.19 -3.27 1.75
CA TRP A 54 -8.23 -4.31 2.77
C TRP A 54 -9.47 -5.20 2.63
N GLY A 55 -10.64 -4.61 2.37
CA GLY A 55 -11.88 -5.36 2.15
C GLY A 55 -11.84 -6.24 0.89
N GLU A 56 -11.02 -5.90 -0.10
CA GLU A 56 -10.82 -6.73 -1.30
C GLU A 56 -9.85 -7.89 -1.03
N TRP A 57 -8.85 -7.67 -0.18
CA TRP A 57 -7.85 -8.68 0.20
C TRP A 57 -8.38 -9.68 1.22
N GLU A 58 -9.25 -9.24 2.14
CA GLU A 58 -9.90 -10.08 3.16
C GLU A 58 -11.23 -10.67 2.68
N LYS A 59 -11.22 -11.31 1.50
CA LYS A 59 -12.43 -11.88 0.88
C LYS A 59 -13.08 -13.02 1.67
N TYR A 60 -12.41 -13.55 2.68
CA TYR A 60 -12.84 -14.76 3.40
C TYR A 60 -13.01 -14.60 4.91
N THR A 61 -12.38 -13.61 5.56
CA THR A 61 -12.60 -13.34 6.98
C THR A 61 -12.31 -11.88 7.30
N ALA A 62 -13.29 -11.12 7.79
CA ALA A 62 -13.08 -9.70 8.07
C ALA A 62 -12.14 -9.51 9.28
N GLU A 63 -10.84 -9.40 9.03
CA GLU A 63 -9.87 -9.01 10.06
C GLU A 63 -9.90 -7.50 10.30
N GLU A 64 -9.86 -7.11 11.58
CA GLU A 64 -9.78 -5.72 11.99
C GLU A 64 -8.32 -5.25 11.97
N ILE A 65 -8.05 -4.14 11.28
CA ILE A 65 -6.70 -3.54 11.25
C ILE A 65 -6.46 -2.83 12.59
N THR A 66 -5.48 -3.32 13.35
CA THR A 66 -5.09 -2.73 14.64
C THR A 66 -3.93 -1.75 14.51
N GLY A 67 -3.19 -1.78 13.40
CA GLY A 67 -2.08 -0.86 13.14
C GLY A 67 -1.55 -0.90 11.72
N LEU A 68 -1.04 0.23 11.23
CA LEU A 68 -0.39 0.39 9.94
C LEU A 68 0.94 1.10 10.11
N GLN A 69 2.01 0.57 9.52
CA GLN A 69 3.32 1.20 9.49
C GLN A 69 3.94 1.10 8.10
N VAL A 70 4.19 2.25 7.47
CA VAL A 70 4.89 2.30 6.18
C VAL A 70 6.39 2.03 6.41
N TRP A 71 6.94 1.03 5.71
CA TRP A 71 8.31 0.55 5.94
C TRP A 71 9.32 1.14 4.96
N SER A 72 9.00 1.15 3.67
CA SER A 72 9.92 1.63 2.63
C SER A 72 9.19 2.09 1.39
N ALA A 73 9.64 3.20 0.82
CA ALA A 73 9.22 3.71 -0.49
C ALA A 73 10.36 3.52 -1.50
N VAL A 74 10.09 2.83 -2.60
CA VAL A 74 11.04 2.62 -3.70
C VAL A 74 10.47 3.28 -4.96
N ARG A 75 11.21 4.21 -5.55
CA ARG A 75 10.90 4.77 -6.86
C ARG A 75 11.57 3.92 -7.94
N LYS A 76 10.79 3.31 -8.81
CA LYS A 76 11.25 2.63 -10.01
C LYS A 76 11.17 3.61 -11.18
N VAL A 77 12.31 3.88 -11.81
CA VAL A 77 12.39 4.65 -13.05
C VAL A 77 12.50 3.62 -14.17
N MET A 78 11.52 3.59 -15.07
CA MET A 78 11.64 2.81 -16.30
C MET A 78 12.37 3.67 -17.32
N GLU A 79 13.56 3.24 -17.76
CA GLU A 79 14.34 3.87 -18.84
C GLU A 79 13.77 3.53 -20.22
#